data_AF-A0A831R805-F1
#
_entry.id   AF-A0A831R805-F1
#
_cell.length_a   1.000
_cell.length_b   1.000
_cell.length_c   1.000
_cell.angle_alpha   90.00
_cell.angle_beta   90.00
_cell.angle_gamma   90.00
#
_symmetry.space_group_name_H-M   'P 1'
#
loop_
_entity.id
_entity.type
_entity.pdbx_description
1 polymer ?
#
loop_
_entity_poly.entity_id
_entity_poly.type
_entity_poly.pdbx_seq_one_letter_code
_entity_poly.pdbx_strand_id
1 'polypeptide(L)'
;MGSLGFVSNAVAADKADKKIENVTCEEFLALDTQNQNQIVYWIHGYEYGKNGTTETTIGMDQFDQPMGEIIDACEATPKETVPKTLKERITSKPD
;
A
#
# COMPACT_ATOMS: atom_id res chain seq x y z
N MET A 1 15.34 44.21 -2.65
CA MET A 1 14.04 43.63 -3.04
C MET A 1 14.27 42.23 -3.59
N GLY A 2 13.49 41.24 -3.15
CA GLY A 2 13.51 39.88 -3.72
C GLY A 2 13.38 38.80 -2.65
N SER A 3 12.17 38.67 -2.10
CA SER A 3 11.79 37.61 -1.16
C SER A 3 11.82 36.26 -1.86
N LEU A 4 12.62 35.30 -1.40
CA LEU A 4 12.42 33.89 -1.71
C LEU A 4 11.70 33.27 -0.52
N GLY A 5 10.37 33.36 -0.59
CA GLY A 5 9.47 32.61 0.28
C GLY A 5 9.71 31.12 0.08
N PHE A 6 10.12 30.45 1.15
CA PHE A 6 10.02 29.01 1.26
C PHE A 6 8.53 28.67 1.31
N VAL A 7 7.97 28.30 0.16
CA VAL A 7 6.62 27.74 0.11
C VAL A 7 6.72 26.32 0.63
N SER A 8 6.02 26.08 1.73
CA SER A 8 5.98 24.87 2.53
C SER A 8 5.74 23.60 1.72
N ASN A 9 6.70 22.67 1.72
CA ASN A 9 6.43 21.25 1.48
C ASN A 9 6.51 20.48 2.81
N ALA A 10 5.64 20.85 3.75
CA ALA A 10 5.51 20.20 5.05
C ALA A 10 4.63 18.93 5.01
N VAL A 11 4.41 18.33 3.83
CA VAL A 11 3.60 17.10 3.67
C VAL A 11 4.43 15.82 3.52
N ALA A 12 5.76 15.93 3.43
CA ALA A 12 6.63 14.77 3.26
C ALA A 12 7.16 14.17 4.59
N ALA A 13 7.15 14.95 5.69
CA ALA A 13 7.80 14.54 6.94
C ALA A 13 6.92 13.68 7.87
N ASP A 14 5.59 13.69 7.69
CA ASP A 14 4.66 12.89 8.52
C ASP A 14 4.59 11.41 8.07
N LYS A 15 5.15 11.09 6.89
CA LYS A 15 5.02 9.77 6.24
C LYS A 15 5.93 8.69 6.80
N ALA A 16 7.00 9.04 7.51
CA ALA A 16 8.07 8.09 7.87
C ALA A 16 7.72 7.15 9.04
N ASP A 17 6.82 7.56 9.94
CA ASP A 17 6.47 6.79 11.14
C ASP A 17 5.06 6.16 11.09
N LYS A 18 4.35 6.33 9.96
CA LYS A 18 2.99 5.79 9.82
C LYS A 18 3.06 4.27 9.63
N LYS A 19 2.42 3.53 10.53
CA LYS A 19 2.22 2.08 10.36
C LYS A 19 1.52 1.82 9.03
N ILE A 20 1.97 0.81 8.28
CA ILE A 20 1.36 0.41 7.00
C ILE A 20 -0.13 0.12 7.14
N GLU A 21 -0.55 -0.35 8.32
CA GLU A 21 -1.95 -0.55 8.75
C GLU A 21 -2.84 0.70 8.59
N ASN A 22 -2.26 1.90 8.64
CA ASN A 22 -2.95 3.18 8.63
C ASN A 22 -2.73 4.00 7.35
N VAL A 23 -2.02 3.47 6.36
CA VAL A 23 -1.80 4.17 5.08
C VAL A 23 -3.13 4.23 4.32
N THR A 24 -3.56 5.44 3.94
CA THR A 24 -4.76 5.62 3.13
C THR A 24 -4.47 5.39 1.66
N CYS A 25 -5.53 5.12 0.89
CA CYS A 25 -5.43 5.03 -0.56
C CYS A 25 -4.94 6.34 -1.20
N GLU A 26 -5.35 7.51 -0.70
CA GLU A 26 -4.80 8.81 -1.14
C GLU A 26 -3.29 8.91 -0.90
N GLU A 27 -2.81 8.50 0.27
CA GLU A 27 -1.38 8.53 0.58
C GLU A 27 -0.57 7.55 -0.27
N PHE A 28 -1.14 6.38 -0.55
CA PHE A 28 -0.56 5.33 -1.38
C PHE A 28 -0.44 5.75 -2.85
N LEU A 29 -1.49 6.36 -3.40
CA LEU A 29 -1.49 6.89 -4.77
C LEU A 29 -0.46 8.02 -4.94
N ALA A 30 -0.13 8.72 -3.87
CA ALA A 30 0.90 9.77 -3.87
C ALA A 30 2.36 9.24 -3.75
N LEU A 31 2.56 7.92 -3.66
CA LEU A 31 3.89 7.29 -3.63
C LEU A 31 4.37 6.95 -5.03
N ASP A 32 5.68 6.76 -5.17
CA ASP A 32 6.23 6.13 -6.38
C ASP A 32 5.93 4.63 -6.43
N THR A 33 6.10 4.04 -7.61
CA THR A 33 5.81 2.63 -7.87
C THR A 33 6.61 1.68 -6.98
N GLN A 34 7.84 2.01 -6.60
CA GLN A 34 8.65 1.14 -5.72
C GLN A 34 8.03 1.08 -4.33
N ASN A 35 7.67 2.23 -3.77
CA ASN A 35 7.05 2.35 -2.46
C ASN A 35 5.63 1.76 -2.44
N GLN A 36 4.87 1.92 -3.52
CA GLN A 36 3.57 1.25 -3.69
C GLN A 36 3.72 -0.27 -3.64
N ASN A 37 4.63 -0.82 -4.44
CA ASN A 37 4.90 -2.25 -4.47
C ASN A 37 5.31 -2.75 -3.08
N GLN A 38 6.24 -2.07 -2.42
CA GLN A 38 6.72 -2.47 -1.09
C GLN A 38 5.58 -2.55 -0.06
N ILE A 39 4.64 -1.60 -0.07
CA ILE A 39 3.47 -1.62 0.81
C ILE A 39 2.58 -2.82 0.51
N VAL A 40 2.28 -3.08 -0.78
CA VAL A 40 1.47 -4.23 -1.20
C VAL A 40 2.11 -5.55 -0.78
N TYR A 41 3.41 -5.73 -1.04
CA TYR A 41 4.18 -6.91 -0.62
C TYR A 41 4.15 -7.11 0.90
N TRP A 42 4.32 -6.03 1.67
CA TRP A 42 4.28 -6.10 3.13
C TRP A 42 2.90 -6.52 3.64
N ILE A 43 1.82 -5.92 3.11
CA ILE A 43 0.44 -6.27 3.51
C ILE A 43 0.16 -7.73 3.17
N HIS A 44 0.58 -8.17 1.98
CA HIS A 44 0.42 -9.54 1.54
C HIS A 44 1.13 -10.52 2.49
N GLY A 45 2.41 -10.29 2.79
CA GLY A 45 3.15 -11.11 3.75
C GLY A 45 2.55 -11.09 5.17
N TYR A 46 2.04 -9.94 5.61
CA TYR A 46 1.38 -9.79 6.92
C TYR A 46 0.08 -10.59 7.01
N GLU A 47 -0.79 -10.52 6.00
CA GLU A 47 -2.05 -11.28 5.97
C GLU A 47 -1.80 -12.79 5.80
N TYR A 48 -0.84 -13.19 4.96
CA TYR A 48 -0.43 -14.60 4.83
C TYR A 48 0.14 -15.17 6.14
N GLY A 49 0.98 -14.40 6.85
CA GLY A 49 1.55 -14.81 8.14
C GLY A 49 0.48 -14.93 9.23
N LYS A 50 -0.56 -14.10 9.20
CA LYS A 50 -1.69 -14.16 10.16
C LYS A 50 -2.57 -15.38 9.98
N ASN A 51 -2.68 -15.90 8.77
CA ASN A 51 -3.47 -17.10 8.49
C ASN A 51 -2.80 -18.42 8.94
N GLY A 52 -1.64 -18.35 9.61
CA GLY A 52 -0.97 -19.52 10.19
C GLY A 52 -0.29 -20.41 9.16
N THR A 53 -0.17 -19.95 7.91
CA THR A 53 0.54 -20.64 6.84
C THR A 53 2.04 -20.69 7.16
N THR A 54 2.53 -21.87 7.53
CA THR A 54 3.96 -22.16 7.73
C THR A 54 4.67 -22.47 6.41
N GLU A 55 4.11 -22.02 5.30
CA GLU A 55 4.60 -22.34 3.97
C GLU A 55 5.95 -21.65 3.75
N THR A 56 7.02 -22.44 3.69
CA THR A 56 8.41 -21.95 3.49
C THR A 56 8.68 -21.53 2.04
N THR A 57 7.72 -21.75 1.15
CA THR A 57 7.74 -21.36 -0.25
C THR A 57 6.60 -20.39 -0.49
N ILE A 58 6.90 -19.10 -0.50
CA ILE A 58 5.97 -18.11 -1.01
C ILE A 58 6.15 -18.09 -2.53
N GLY A 59 5.12 -18.48 -3.26
CA GLY A 59 5.09 -18.40 -4.70
C GLY A 59 5.14 -16.93 -5.13
N MET A 60 6.08 -16.55 -5.98
CA MET A 60 6.16 -15.17 -6.49
C MET A 60 4.88 -14.78 -7.28
N ASP A 61 4.19 -15.78 -7.84
CA ASP A 61 2.88 -15.68 -8.47
C ASP A 61 1.77 -15.24 -7.51
N GLN A 62 1.89 -15.53 -6.21
CA GLN A 62 0.93 -15.07 -5.21
C GLN A 62 0.98 -13.55 -5.05
N PHE A 63 2.15 -12.94 -5.28
CA PHE A 63 2.34 -11.51 -5.24
C PHE A 63 2.16 -10.81 -6.59
N ASP A 64 1.86 -11.56 -7.66
CA ASP A 64 1.65 -11.03 -9.01
C ASP A 64 0.23 -10.43 -9.13
N GLN A 65 -0.19 -9.72 -8.09
CA GLN A 65 -1.43 -8.94 -8.09
C GLN A 65 -1.26 -7.82 -9.12
N PRO A 66 -2.21 -7.66 -10.05
CA PRO A 66 -2.17 -6.54 -10.98
C PRO A 66 -2.26 -5.24 -10.17
N MET A 67 -1.13 -4.55 -10.03
CA MET A 67 -1.04 -3.27 -9.32
C MET A 67 -2.06 -2.26 -9.84
N GLY A 68 -2.43 -2.35 -11.12
CA GLY A 68 -3.52 -1.57 -11.71
C GLY A 68 -4.85 -1.73 -10.99
N GLU A 69 -5.24 -2.93 -10.58
CA GLU A 69 -6.50 -3.14 -9.87
C GLU A 69 -6.50 -2.55 -8.45
N ILE A 70 -5.33 -2.52 -7.81
CA ILE A 70 -5.15 -1.90 -6.49
C ILE A 70 -5.22 -0.39 -6.62
N ILE A 71 -4.59 0.16 -7.66
CA ILE A 71 -4.66 1.59 -7.99
C ILE A 71 -6.10 2.00 -8.27
N ASP A 72 -6.80 1.29 -9.16
CA ASP A 72 -8.21 1.56 -9.50
C ASP A 72 -9.12 1.49 -8.25
N ALA A 73 -8.88 0.52 -7.37
CA ALA A 73 -9.61 0.41 -6.12
C ALA A 73 -9.38 1.61 -5.20
N CYS A 74 -8.12 2.04 -5.08
CA CYS A 74 -7.75 3.17 -4.25
C CYS A 74 -8.22 4.50 -4.82
N GLU A 75 -8.32 4.63 -6.15
CA GLU A 75 -8.94 5.80 -6.79
C GLU A 75 -10.43 5.89 -6.49
N ALA A 76 -11.12 4.74 -6.41
CA ALA A 76 -12.54 4.68 -6.05
C ALA A 76 -12.81 5.02 -4.57
N THR A 77 -11.85 4.71 -3.68
CA THR A 77 -12.01 4.87 -2.21
C THR A 77 -10.81 5.55 -1.54
N PRO A 78 -10.48 6.81 -1.88
CA PRO A 78 -9.23 7.47 -1.45
C PRO A 78 -9.08 7.62 0.08
N LYS A 79 -10.20 7.61 0.81
CA LYS A 79 -10.24 7.73 2.28
C LYS A 79 -10.11 6.40 3.01
N GLU A 80 -10.25 5.28 2.32
CA GLU A 80 -10.06 3.95 2.90
C GLU A 80 -8.58 3.63 3.08
N THR A 81 -8.26 2.69 3.97
CA THR A 81 -6.88 2.23 4.16
C THR A 81 -6.53 1.15 3.14
N VAL A 82 -5.29 1.19 2.64
CA VAL A 82 -4.80 0.21 1.65
C VAL A 82 -5.00 -1.23 2.11
N PRO A 83 -4.70 -1.63 3.38
CA PRO A 83 -4.90 -3.00 3.82
C PRO A 83 -6.37 -3.44 3.78
N LYS A 84 -7.31 -2.53 4.06
CA LYS A 84 -8.75 -2.84 3.98
C LYS A 84 -9.17 -3.11 2.55
N THR A 85 -8.74 -2.26 1.61
CA THR A 85 -8.97 -2.43 0.18
C THR A 85 -8.32 -3.69 -0.38
N LEU A 86 -7.13 -4.05 0.12
CA LEU A 86 -6.35 -5.17 -0.37
C LEU A 86 -6.79 -6.52 0.21
N LYS A 87 -7.24 -6.55 1.47
CA LYS A 87 -7.72 -7.78 2.11
C LYS A 87 -8.83 -8.45 1.32
N GLU A 88 -9.79 -7.68 0.84
CA GLU A 88 -10.89 -8.19 0.00
C GLU A 88 -10.39 -8.84 -1.30
N ARG A 89 -9.22 -8.45 -1.81
CA ARG A 89 -8.63 -8.98 -3.04
C ARG A 89 -7.75 -10.21 -2.79
N ILE A 90 -6.96 -10.17 -1.71
CA ILE A 90 -6.10 -11.29 -1.28
C ILE A 90 -6.94 -12.50 -0.86
N THR A 91 -8.02 -12.31 -0.11
CA THR A 91 -8.88 -13.43 0.34
C THR A 91 -9.77 -14.02 -0.76
N SER A 92 -9.84 -13.36 -1.92
CA SER A 92 -10.75 -13.74 -3.02
C SER A 92 -10.07 -14.56 -4.12
N LYS A 93 -8.76 -14.84 -4.03
CA LYS A 93 -8.08 -15.79 -4.92
C LYS A 93 -7.95 -17.15 -4.23
N PRO A 94 -8.89 -18.10 -4.44
CA PRO A 94 -8.61 -19.50 -4.24
C PRO A 94 -7.82 -20.02 -5.45
N ASP A 95 -6.70 -20.70 -5.16
CA ASP A 95 -5.87 -21.49 -6.07
C ASP A 95 -5.41 -20.79 -7.36
#